data_AF-A0A9E3I1R5-F1
#
_entry.id   AF-A0A9E3I1R5-F1
#
_cell.length_a   1.000
_cell.length_b   1.000
_cell.length_c   1.000
_cell.angle_alpha   90.00
_cell.angle_beta   90.00
_cell.angle_gamma   90.00
#
_symmetry.space_group_name_H-M   'P 1'
#
loop_
_entity.id
_entity.type
_entity.pdbx_description
1 polymer ?
#
loop_
_entity_poly.entity_id
_entity_poly.type
_entity_poly.pdbx_seq_one_letter_code
_entity_poly.pdbx_strand_id
1 'polypeptide(L)'
;MKKTTIMERNLLLWLPGALGFLAFIYGCQTIAREMSPGEMLYRAKCSSCHNIIEASRYEKEEWCLYIDEHGEKMTDEEKRMVLGYLAETD
;
A
#
# COMPACT_ATOMS: atom_id res chain seq x y z
N MET A 1 48.62 28.47 -42.60
CA MET A 1 47.96 27.35 -41.89
C MET A 1 46.78 27.91 -41.10
N LYS A 2 45.63 27.23 -41.13
CA LYS A 2 44.29 27.73 -40.78
C LYS A 2 44.06 27.77 -39.26
N LYS A 3 43.38 28.83 -38.80
CA LYS A 3 42.79 28.97 -37.45
C LYS A 3 41.59 28.04 -37.31
N THR A 4 41.39 27.38 -36.17
CA THR A 4 40.05 26.94 -35.75
C THR A 4 40.02 26.61 -34.25
N THR A 5 38.94 27.09 -33.66
CA THR A 5 38.56 27.26 -32.26
C THR A 5 38.33 25.95 -31.50
N ILE A 6 38.96 25.83 -30.32
CA ILE A 6 38.80 24.71 -29.35
C ILE A 6 37.52 24.87 -28.49
N MET A 7 36.72 25.92 -28.71
CA MET A 7 35.75 26.44 -27.73
C MET A 7 34.29 25.91 -27.86
N GLU A 8 34.01 24.81 -28.58
CA GLU A 8 32.63 24.36 -28.81
C GLU A 8 32.32 22.91 -28.37
N ARG A 9 33.28 22.17 -27.82
CA ARG A 9 33.10 20.72 -27.54
C ARG A 9 32.76 20.38 -26.08
N ASN A 10 32.30 21.35 -25.29
CA ASN A 10 32.05 21.16 -23.85
C ASN A 10 30.58 21.23 -23.42
N LEU A 11 29.64 21.44 -24.36
CA LEU A 11 28.21 21.55 -24.03
C LEU A 11 27.48 20.20 -23.99
N LEU A 12 28.08 19.13 -24.53
CA LEU A 12 27.45 17.80 -24.63
C LEU A 12 27.73 16.86 -23.44
N LEU A 13 28.63 17.25 -22.53
CA LEU A 13 29.05 16.39 -21.41
C LEU A 13 28.15 16.48 -20.16
N TRP A 14 27.12 17.34 -20.16
CA TRP A 14 26.20 17.53 -19.02
C TRP A 14 24.79 16.92 -19.20
N LEU A 15 24.46 16.38 -20.38
CA LEU A 15 23.14 15.82 -20.66
C LEU A 15 22.83 14.44 -20.03
N PRO A 16 23.79 13.50 -19.84
CA PRO A 16 23.49 12.20 -19.23
C PRO A 16 23.09 12.29 -17.76
N GLY A 17 23.61 13.28 -17.02
CA GLY A 17 23.33 13.45 -15.60
C GLY A 17 21.90 13.89 -15.30
N ALA A 18 21.33 14.75 -16.15
CA ALA A 18 19.97 15.26 -15.96
C ALA A 18 18.89 14.19 -16.20
N LEU A 19 19.10 13.29 -17.17
CA LEU A 19 18.17 12.19 -17.47
C LEU A 19 18.23 11.07 -16.42
N GLY A 20 19.43 10.74 -15.91
CA GLY A 20 19.58 9.76 -14.83
C GLY A 20 18.98 10.22 -13.50
N PHE A 21 19.06 11.51 -13.19
CA PHE A 21 18.51 12.08 -11.96
C PHE A 21 16.97 12.04 -11.94
N LEU A 22 16.31 12.30 -13.07
CA LEU A 22 14.84 12.24 -13.15
C LEU A 22 14.31 10.82 -12.91
N ALA A 23 14.92 9.79 -13.51
CA ALA A 23 14.49 8.39 -13.34
C ALA A 23 14.55 7.91 -11.87
N PHE A 24 15.50 8.44 -11.08
CA PHE A 24 15.64 8.08 -9.66
C PHE A 24 14.49 8.60 -8.78
N ILE A 25 13.92 9.78 -9.10
CA ILE A 25 12.81 10.35 -8.32
C ILE A 25 11.46 9.72 -8.69
N TYR A 26 11.26 9.32 -9.96
CA TYR A 26 9.98 8.77 -10.44
C TYR A 26 9.79 7.27 -10.18
N GLY A 27 10.85 6.52 -9.86
CA GLY A 27 10.80 5.07 -9.66
C GLY A 27 10.08 4.59 -8.40
N CYS A 28 9.70 5.49 -7.48
CA CYS A 28 9.12 5.13 -6.18
C CYS A 28 7.65 5.55 -6.02
N GLN A 29 6.85 5.52 -7.10
CA GLN A 29 5.40 5.62 -6.97
C GLN A 29 4.83 4.22 -6.70
N THR A 30 4.96 3.76 -5.46
CA THR A 30 4.15 2.64 -4.97
C THR A 30 2.70 3.12 -4.92
N ILE A 31 1.84 2.58 -5.79
CA ILE A 31 0.40 2.81 -5.72
C ILE A 31 -0.09 2.15 -4.43
N ALA A 32 -0.17 2.91 -3.34
CA ALA A 32 -0.78 2.46 -2.12
C ALA A 32 -2.29 2.36 -2.35
N ARG A 33 -2.86 1.16 -2.20
CA ARG A 33 -4.31 0.99 -2.21
C ARG A 33 -4.87 1.67 -0.97
N GLU A 34 -5.82 2.59 -1.13
CA GLU A 34 -6.57 3.10 0.02
C GLU A 34 -7.37 1.96 0.65
N MET A 35 -7.15 1.74 1.95
CA MET A 35 -7.86 0.75 2.74
C MET A 35 -9.04 1.42 3.46
N SER A 36 -10.16 0.71 3.57
CA SER A 36 -11.27 1.19 4.40
C SER A 36 -10.86 1.18 5.89
N PRO A 37 -11.50 2.02 6.73
CA PRO A 37 -11.27 1.97 8.18
C PRO A 37 -11.49 0.57 8.79
N GLY A 38 -12.51 -0.15 8.31
CA GLY A 38 -12.81 -1.52 8.73
C GLY A 38 -11.71 -2.50 8.34
N GLU A 39 -11.14 -2.38 7.14
CA GLU A 39 -10.01 -3.20 6.71
C GLU A 39 -8.77 -2.92 7.58
N MET A 40 -8.43 -1.64 7.81
CA MET A 40 -7.28 -1.29 8.64
C MET A 40 -7.40 -1.87 10.04
N LEU A 41 -8.60 -1.76 10.64
CA LEU A 41 -8.87 -2.28 11.96
C LEU A 41 -8.84 -3.81 12.00
N TYR A 42 -9.43 -4.47 11.00
CA TYR A 42 -9.36 -5.92 10.84
C TYR A 42 -7.91 -6.39 10.78
N ARG A 43 -7.08 -5.75 9.96
CA ARG A 43 -5.67 -6.11 9.86
C ARG A 43 -4.92 -5.86 11.16
N ALA A 44 -5.17 -4.75 11.84
CA ALA A 44 -4.50 -4.43 13.09
C ALA A 44 -4.86 -5.41 14.23
N LYS A 45 -6.14 -5.75 14.36
CA LYS A 45 -6.66 -6.60 15.44
C LYS A 45 -6.46 -8.09 15.18
N CYS A 46 -6.71 -8.56 13.96
CA CYS A 46 -6.73 -10.00 13.67
C CYS A 46 -5.36 -10.55 13.22
N SER A 47 -4.35 -9.70 13.03
CA SER A 47 -2.96 -10.16 12.82
C SER A 47 -2.15 -10.32 14.12
N SER A 48 -2.70 -9.95 15.27
CA SER A 48 -1.97 -9.94 16.54
C SER A 48 -1.65 -11.35 17.05
N CYS A 49 -2.48 -12.34 16.74
CA CYS A 49 -2.38 -13.70 17.26
C CYS A 49 -1.88 -14.72 16.24
N HIS A 50 -2.23 -14.55 14.97
CA HIS A 50 -1.88 -15.45 13.87
C HIS A 50 -1.96 -14.71 12.53
N ASN A 51 -1.63 -15.40 11.43
CA ASN A 51 -1.82 -14.85 10.09
C ASN A 51 -3.29 -14.51 9.85
N ILE A 52 -3.54 -13.37 9.21
CA ILE A 52 -4.89 -12.94 8.86
C ILE A 52 -5.57 -13.99 7.98
N ILE A 53 -6.82 -14.25 8.30
CA ILE A 53 -7.70 -15.09 7.51
C ILE A 53 -8.26 -14.25 6.35
N GLU A 54 -8.38 -14.84 5.16
CA GLU A 54 -8.94 -14.12 4.01
C GLU A 54 -10.40 -13.75 4.25
N ALA A 55 -10.80 -12.51 3.94
CA ALA A 55 -12.14 -12.00 4.20
C ALA A 55 -13.24 -12.82 3.50
N SER A 56 -12.95 -13.35 2.32
CA SER A 56 -13.85 -14.21 1.53
C SER A 56 -13.95 -15.66 2.02
N ARG A 57 -13.35 -16.00 3.16
CA ARG A 57 -13.35 -17.37 3.68
C ARG A 57 -14.69 -17.80 4.27
N TYR A 58 -15.44 -16.83 4.81
CA TYR A 58 -16.67 -17.06 5.55
C TYR A 58 -17.72 -16.06 5.10
N GLU A 59 -18.98 -16.48 5.20
CA GLU A 59 -20.11 -15.58 5.04
C GLU A 59 -20.22 -14.64 6.26
N LYS A 60 -21.01 -13.57 6.13
CA LYS A 60 -21.17 -12.56 7.17
C LYS A 60 -21.56 -13.13 8.54
N GLU A 61 -22.51 -14.06 8.58
CA GLU A 61 -23.00 -14.66 9.83
C GLU A 61 -21.92 -15.51 10.50
N GLU A 62 -21.15 -16.24 9.70
CA GLU A 62 -20.03 -17.06 10.17
C GLU A 62 -18.91 -16.18 10.72
N TRP A 63 -18.62 -15.04 10.09
CA TRP A 63 -17.69 -14.04 10.61
C TRP A 63 -18.12 -13.45 11.95
N CYS A 64 -19.43 -13.18 12.13
CA CYS A 64 -19.93 -12.69 13.41
C CYS A 64 -19.64 -13.67 14.54
N LEU A 65 -19.94 -14.96 14.32
CA LEU A 65 -19.68 -16.03 15.29
C LEU A 65 -18.17 -16.19 15.55
N TYR A 66 -17.36 -16.19 14.49
CA TYR A 66 -15.91 -16.35 14.60
C TYR A 66 -15.26 -15.21 15.43
N ILE A 67 -15.65 -13.96 15.17
CA ILE A 67 -15.11 -12.82 15.90
C ILE A 67 -15.58 -12.81 17.35
N ASP A 68 -16.79 -13.28 17.63
CA ASP A 68 -17.26 -13.44 19.00
C ASP A 68 -16.48 -14.50 19.79
N GLU A 69 -16.09 -15.59 19.14
CA GLU A 69 -15.39 -16.69 19.81
C GLU A 69 -13.87 -16.47 19.91
N HIS A 70 -13.27 -15.88 18.87
CA HIS A 70 -11.81 -15.84 18.70
C HIS A 70 -11.23 -14.44 18.53
N GLY A 71 -12.07 -13.41 18.36
CA GLY A 71 -11.63 -12.06 18.13
C GLY A 71 -10.87 -11.46 19.32
N GLU A 72 -9.90 -10.59 19.03
CA GLU A 72 -9.29 -9.76 20.08
C GLU A 72 -10.36 -8.82 20.66
N LYS A 73 -10.19 -8.43 21.93
CA LYS A 73 -11.08 -7.46 22.57
C LYS A 73 -11.16 -6.16 21.76
N MET A 74 -12.39 -5.77 21.46
CA MET A 74 -12.75 -4.57 20.72
C MET A 74 -14.04 -3.98 21.28
N THR A 75 -14.27 -2.70 21.02
CA THR A 75 -15.55 -2.03 21.29
C THR A 75 -16.62 -2.46 20.29
N ASP A 76 -17.90 -2.23 20.62
CA ASP A 76 -19.01 -2.56 19.71
C ASP A 76 -18.89 -1.83 18.36
N GLU A 77 -18.38 -0.59 18.38
CA GLU A 77 -18.17 0.21 17.17
C GLU A 77 -17.03 -0.35 16.31
N GLU A 78 -15.91 -0.73 16.94
CA GLU A 78 -14.82 -1.41 16.27
C GLU A 78 -15.27 -2.73 15.63
N LYS A 79 -16.03 -3.53 16.36
CA LYS A 79 -16.60 -4.79 15.85
C LYS A 79 -17.52 -4.55 14.66
N ARG A 80 -18.38 -3.52 14.74
CA ARG A 80 -19.26 -3.13 13.64
C ARG A 80 -18.48 -2.72 12.39
N MET A 81 -17.39 -1.97 12.53
CA MET A 81 -16.54 -1.59 11.40
C MET A 81 -15.85 -2.78 10.76
N VAL A 82 -15.30 -3.71 11.56
CA VAL A 82 -14.67 -4.93 11.06
C VAL A 82 -15.67 -5.81 10.31
N LEU A 83 -16.84 -6.05 10.90
CA LEU A 83 -17.89 -6.84 10.25
C LEU A 83 -18.46 -6.17 9.00
N GLY A 84 -18.49 -4.83 8.96
CA GLY A 84 -18.84 -4.08 7.76
C GLY A 84 -17.88 -4.37 6.60
N TYR A 85 -16.57 -4.33 6.87
CA TYR A 85 -15.57 -4.68 5.86
C TYR A 85 -15.70 -6.15 5.40
N LEU A 86 -15.84 -7.10 6.32
CA LEU A 86 -15.91 -8.52 5.98
C LEU A 86 -17.16 -8.87 5.17
N ALA A 87 -18.29 -8.18 5.41
CA ALA A 87 -19.55 -8.38 4.70
C ALA A 87 -19.62 -7.74 3.30
N GLU A 88 -18.69 -6.85 2.94
CA GLU A 88 -18.61 -6.25 1.60
C GLU A 88 -17.79 -7.11 0.62
N THR A 89 -17.25 -8.23 1.07
CA THR A 89 -16.32 -9.08 0.30
C THR A 89 -16.96 -10.29 -0.38
N ASP A 90 -18.29 -10.36 -0.43
CA ASP A 90 -19.08 -11.37 -1.17
C ASP A 90 -19.05 -11.17 -2.70
#